data_AF-A0A927X2J8-F1
#
_entry.id   AF-A0A927X2J8-F1
#
_cell.length_a   1.000
_cell.length_b   1.000
_cell.length_c   1.000
_cell.angle_alpha   90.00
_cell.angle_beta   90.00
_cell.angle_gamma   90.00
#
_symmetry.space_group_name_H-M   'P 1'
#
loop_
_entity.id
_entity.type
_entity.pdbx_description
1 polymer ?
#
loop_
_entity_poly.entity_id
_entity_poly.type
_entity_poly.pdbx_seq_one_letter_code
_entity_poly.pdbx_strand_id
1 'polypeptide(L)'
;MDPVKFGQFLQRQRKYKNMTQGELAGKIHVTTSAISKWERGLCLPEISKLRDLAEVLDLSLVELIECRKNVDTYTPEQASKTIETAITVSSAQKTKAVIAGILGFRAVLAILYARIIGYQYNLRPLKIHYGYSENHSREEIETAFNLVLEDFTAMKADGCKMLELEYAGDEVSYNELLTRNAYQSGVPYRDCIVVNSRFISPLNGGGAWSRHTLYGWQWIIMEDYWGNWKILTRGYP
;
A
#
# COMPACT_ATOMS: atom_id res chain seq x y z
N MET A 1 33.63 1.66 -45.36
CA MET A 1 33.17 0.27 -45.47
C MET A 1 34.09 -0.60 -44.62
N ASP A 2 33.55 -1.39 -43.69
CA ASP A 2 34.35 -2.29 -42.84
C ASP A 2 34.79 -3.52 -43.67
N PRO A 3 36.10 -3.79 -43.81
CA PRO A 3 36.61 -4.92 -44.60
C PRO A 3 36.13 -6.30 -44.15
N VAL A 4 36.00 -6.53 -42.84
CA VAL A 4 35.57 -7.82 -42.29
C VAL A 4 34.09 -8.03 -42.57
N LYS A 5 33.27 -6.99 -42.33
CA LYS A 5 31.82 -7.03 -42.61
C LYS A 5 31.55 -7.24 -44.10
N PHE A 6 32.31 -6.56 -44.95
CA PHE A 6 32.24 -6.71 -46.40
C PHE A 6 32.63 -8.12 -46.83
N GLY A 7 33.75 -8.65 -46.33
CA GLY A 7 34.21 -10.00 -46.67
C GLY A 7 33.20 -11.09 -46.31
N GLN A 8 32.60 -11.01 -45.12
CA GLN A 8 31.55 -11.93 -44.70
C GLN A 8 30.27 -11.80 -45.54
N PHE A 9 29.88 -10.58 -45.89
CA PHE A 9 28.73 -10.35 -46.76
C PHE A 9 28.97 -10.89 -48.17
N LEU A 10 30.11 -10.56 -48.77
CA LEU A 10 30.54 -11.05 -50.08
C LEU A 10 30.54 -12.59 -50.13
N GLN A 11 31.14 -13.24 -49.13
CA GLN A 11 31.17 -14.70 -49.05
C GLN A 11 29.76 -15.30 -48.97
N ARG A 12 28.86 -14.71 -48.18
CA ARG A 12 27.47 -15.17 -48.07
C ARG A 12 26.74 -15.07 -49.40
N GLN A 13 26.88 -13.95 -50.11
CA GLN A 13 26.22 -13.73 -51.40
C GLN A 13 26.77 -14.65 -52.49
N ARG A 14 28.09 -14.86 -52.52
CA ARG A 14 28.71 -15.84 -53.44
C ARG A 14 28.17 -17.25 -53.19
N LYS A 15 28.13 -17.69 -51.94
CA LYS A 15 27.59 -19.01 -51.55
C LYS A 15 26.10 -19.13 -51.89
N TYR A 16 25.31 -18.07 -51.71
CA TYR A 16 23.89 -18.05 -52.07
C TYR A 16 23.66 -18.28 -53.57
N LYS A 17 24.54 -17.75 -54.42
CA LYS A 17 24.53 -18.01 -55.88
C LYS A 17 25.25 -19.32 -56.27
N ASN A 18 25.59 -20.17 -55.30
CA ASN A 18 26.28 -21.47 -55.49
C ASN A 18 27.60 -21.37 -56.29
N MET A 19 28.33 -20.27 -56.17
CA MET A 19 29.61 -20.09 -56.86
C MET A 19 30.79 -20.43 -55.95
N THR A 20 31.85 -21.01 -56.50
CA THR A 20 33.18 -21.13 -55.88
C THR A 20 33.94 -19.79 -55.95
N GLN A 21 35.01 -19.64 -55.17
CA GLN A 21 35.86 -18.44 -55.28
C GLN A 21 36.50 -18.31 -56.68
N GLY A 22 36.82 -19.44 -57.33
CA GLY A 22 37.36 -19.48 -58.68
C GLY A 22 36.36 -19.02 -59.73
N GLU A 23 35.11 -19.45 -59.62
CA GLU A 23 34.03 -19.04 -60.53
C GLU A 23 33.71 -17.55 -60.41
N LEU A 24 33.62 -17.02 -59.18
CA LEU A 24 33.43 -15.59 -58.98
C LEU A 24 34.61 -14.79 -59.54
N ALA A 25 35.84 -15.24 -59.29
CA ALA A 25 37.05 -14.60 -59.79
C ALA A 25 37.10 -14.57 -61.33
N GLY A 26 36.71 -15.67 -61.98
CA GLY A 26 36.62 -15.77 -63.43
C GLY A 26 35.59 -14.80 -64.04
N LYS A 27 34.43 -14.64 -63.38
CA LYS A 27 33.35 -13.75 -63.85
C LYS A 27 33.71 -12.26 -63.81
N ILE A 28 34.56 -11.83 -62.88
CA ILE A 28 34.95 -10.41 -62.74
C ILE A 28 36.41 -10.15 -63.15
N HIS A 29 37.05 -11.13 -63.80
CA HIS A 29 38.43 -11.07 -64.29
C HIS A 29 39.46 -10.67 -63.22
N VAL A 30 39.46 -11.38 -62.09
CA VAL A 30 40.48 -11.24 -61.04
C VAL A 30 41.05 -12.60 -60.66
N THR A 31 42.10 -12.63 -59.84
CA THR A 31 42.64 -13.90 -59.34
C THR A 31 41.78 -14.44 -58.20
N THR A 32 41.69 -15.76 -58.05
CA THR A 32 41.03 -16.41 -56.90
C THR A 32 41.62 -15.95 -55.56
N SER A 33 42.91 -15.61 -55.55
CA SER A 33 43.60 -15.05 -54.38
C SER A 33 43.04 -13.69 -53.94
N ALA A 34 42.57 -12.86 -54.89
CA ALA A 34 41.94 -11.57 -54.59
C ALA A 34 40.60 -11.77 -53.88
N ILE A 35 39.73 -12.67 -54.40
CA ILE A 35 38.46 -13.02 -53.74
C ILE A 35 38.72 -13.53 -52.32
N SER A 36 39.71 -14.41 -52.13
CA SER A 36 40.08 -14.94 -50.81
C SER A 36 40.56 -13.84 -49.84
N LYS A 37 41.29 -12.83 -50.31
CA LYS A 37 41.70 -11.69 -49.48
C LYS A 37 40.51 -10.81 -49.10
N TRP A 38 39.59 -10.56 -50.03
CA TRP A 38 38.37 -9.78 -49.77
C TRP A 38 37.43 -10.48 -48.80
N GLU A 39 37.16 -11.78 -49.00
CA GLU A 39 36.27 -12.56 -48.12
C GLU A 39 36.80 -12.68 -46.69
N ARG A 40 38.13 -12.67 -46.51
CA ARG A 40 38.77 -12.66 -45.19
C ARG A 40 38.93 -11.27 -44.58
N GLY A 41 38.53 -10.21 -45.30
CA GLY A 41 38.65 -8.83 -44.85
C GLY A 41 40.08 -8.30 -44.80
N LEU A 42 41.03 -8.92 -45.53
CA LEU A 42 42.43 -8.49 -45.55
C LEU A 42 42.65 -7.23 -46.41
N CYS A 43 41.82 -7.03 -47.43
CA CYS A 43 41.78 -5.80 -48.22
C CYS A 43 40.39 -5.64 -48.84
N LEU A 44 40.12 -4.45 -49.40
CA LEU A 44 38.91 -4.16 -50.14
C LEU A 44 39.17 -4.21 -51.66
N PRO A 45 38.15 -4.54 -52.48
CA PRO A 45 38.23 -4.38 -53.92
C PRO A 45 38.30 -2.90 -54.30
N GLU A 46 38.89 -2.62 -55.45
CA GLU A 46 38.83 -1.29 -56.07
C GLU A 46 37.40 -0.95 -56.50
N ILE A 47 37.11 0.35 -56.64
CA ILE A 47 35.77 0.85 -56.99
C ILE A 47 35.26 0.25 -58.31
N SER A 48 36.15 0.06 -59.28
CA SER A 48 35.85 -0.61 -60.55
C SER A 48 35.27 -2.02 -60.33
N LYS A 49 35.86 -2.78 -59.40
CA LYS A 49 35.46 -4.15 -59.07
C LYS A 49 34.23 -4.26 -58.19
N LEU A 50 33.87 -3.21 -57.45
CA LEU A 50 32.60 -3.17 -56.74
C LEU A 50 31.39 -3.21 -57.69
N ARG A 51 31.48 -2.57 -58.86
CA ARG A 51 30.41 -2.62 -59.86
C ARG A 51 30.27 -4.02 -60.47
N ASP A 52 31.39 -4.61 -60.89
CA ASP A 52 31.41 -5.98 -61.42
C ASP A 52 30.84 -7.00 -60.41
N LEU A 53 31.16 -6.83 -59.12
CA LEU A 53 30.64 -7.66 -58.04
C LEU A 53 29.13 -7.48 -57.84
N ALA A 54 28.62 -6.25 -57.89
CA ALA A 54 27.20 -5.96 -57.73
C ALA A 54 26.38 -6.62 -58.84
N GLU A 55 26.87 -6.56 -60.07
CA GLU A 55 26.22 -7.17 -61.24
C GLU A 55 26.22 -8.70 -61.16
N VAL A 56 27.36 -9.34 -60.86
CA VAL A 56 27.45 -10.81 -60.78
C VAL A 56 26.64 -11.38 -59.61
N LEU A 57 26.52 -10.63 -58.51
CA LEU A 57 25.80 -11.04 -57.31
C LEU A 57 24.32 -10.64 -57.31
N ASP A 58 23.86 -9.90 -58.34
CA ASP A 58 22.48 -9.42 -58.47
C ASP A 58 22.06 -8.54 -57.27
N LEU A 59 22.90 -7.53 -57.01
CA LEU A 59 22.77 -6.56 -55.94
C LEU A 59 22.91 -5.15 -56.54
N SER A 60 22.26 -4.17 -55.92
CA SER A 60 22.61 -2.77 -56.18
C SER A 60 23.98 -2.45 -55.56
N LEU A 61 24.68 -1.46 -56.13
CA LEU A 61 25.96 -0.98 -55.58
C LEU A 61 25.81 -0.51 -54.13
N VAL A 62 24.66 0.09 -53.79
CA VAL A 62 24.34 0.54 -52.43
C VAL A 62 24.25 -0.64 -51.46
N GLU A 63 23.52 -1.70 -51.82
CA GLU A 63 23.41 -2.91 -50.99
C GLU A 63 24.75 -3.59 -50.77
N LEU A 64 25.61 -3.61 -51.80
CA LEU A 64 26.96 -4.15 -51.71
C LEU A 64 27.85 -3.33 -50.76
N ILE A 65 27.81 -2.00 -50.84
CA ILE A 65 28.60 -1.10 -49.98
C ILE A 65 28.10 -1.14 -48.53
N GLU A 66 26.78 -1.18 -48.32
CA GLU A 66 26.18 -1.27 -46.98
C GLU A 66 26.28 -2.66 -46.35
N CYS A 67 26.66 -3.66 -47.14
CA CYS A 67 26.70 -5.07 -46.74
C CYS A 67 25.35 -5.55 -46.20
N ARG A 68 24.26 -5.07 -46.82
CA ARG A 68 22.88 -5.40 -46.50
C ARG A 68 22.10 -5.52 -47.80
N LYS A 69 21.39 -6.63 -47.96
CA LYS A 69 20.38 -6.77 -48.99
C LYS A 69 19.10 -6.11 -48.47
N ASN A 70 18.48 -5.20 -49.22
CA ASN A 70 17.17 -4.68 -48.85
C ASN A 70 16.15 -5.77 -49.12
N VAL A 71 15.88 -6.59 -48.10
CA VAL A 71 14.84 -7.62 -48.14
C VAL A 71 13.54 -6.97 -47.70
N ASP A 72 12.91 -6.19 -48.58
CA ASP A 72 11.48 -5.89 -48.45
C ASP A 72 10.70 -7.10 -48.94
N THR A 73 10.67 -8.17 -48.13
CA THR A 73 9.65 -9.22 -48.25
C THR A 73 9.48 -9.91 -46.89
N TYR A 74 8.66 -9.32 -46.02
CA TYR A 74 8.03 -10.08 -44.94
C TYR A 74 6.97 -10.99 -45.57
N THR A 75 6.99 -12.28 -45.29
CA THR A 75 5.84 -13.15 -45.63
C THR A 75 4.59 -12.65 -44.89
N PRO A 76 3.41 -12.60 -45.53
CA PRO A 76 2.16 -12.10 -44.91
C PRO A 76 1.84 -12.71 -43.55
N GLU A 77 2.17 -13.99 -43.34
CA GLU A 77 1.97 -14.70 -42.07
C GLU A 77 2.88 -14.19 -40.94
N GLN A 78 4.14 -13.83 -41.23
CA GLN A 78 5.07 -13.31 -40.22
C GLN A 78 4.74 -11.86 -39.85
N ALA A 79 4.28 -11.07 -40.82
CA ALA A 79 3.78 -9.72 -40.58
C ALA A 79 2.50 -9.75 -39.73
N SER A 80 1.52 -10.59 -40.08
CA SER A 80 0.28 -10.75 -39.29
C SER A 80 0.59 -11.20 -37.87
N LYS A 81 1.43 -12.22 -37.71
CA LYS A 81 1.78 -12.78 -36.40
C LYS A 81 2.51 -11.77 -35.50
N THR A 82 3.37 -10.92 -36.08
CA THR A 82 4.08 -9.87 -35.33
C THR A 82 3.14 -8.74 -34.91
N ILE A 83 2.23 -8.34 -35.80
CA ILE A 83 1.21 -7.32 -35.53
C ILE A 83 0.21 -7.83 -34.48
N GLU A 84 -0.27 -9.07 -34.60
CA GLU A 84 -1.15 -9.72 -33.63
C GLU A 84 -0.50 -9.83 -32.26
N THR A 85 0.78 -10.21 -32.20
CA THR A 85 1.52 -10.30 -30.94
C THR A 85 1.69 -8.91 -30.31
N ALA A 86 2.01 -7.89 -31.10
CA ALA A 86 2.15 -6.51 -30.61
C ALA A 86 0.82 -5.93 -30.09
N ILE A 87 -0.30 -6.17 -30.80
CA ILE A 87 -1.64 -5.76 -30.37
C ILE A 87 -2.03 -6.47 -29.07
N THR A 88 -1.76 -7.77 -28.96
CA THR A 88 -2.08 -8.58 -27.77
C THR A 88 -1.23 -8.19 -26.56
N VAL A 89 0.07 -7.91 -26.76
CA VAL A 89 0.96 -7.45 -25.68
C VAL A 89 0.56 -6.04 -25.21
N SER A 90 0.20 -5.15 -26.14
CA SER A 90 -0.27 -3.79 -25.83
C SER A 90 -1.60 -3.79 -25.08
N SER A 91 -2.56 -4.63 -25.48
CA SER A 91 -3.83 -4.77 -24.78
C SER A 91 -3.63 -5.39 -23.40
N ALA A 92 -2.84 -6.46 -23.27
CA ALA A 92 -2.54 -7.10 -21.99
C ALA A 92 -1.79 -6.18 -21.00
N GLN A 93 -0.87 -5.33 -21.48
CA GLN A 93 -0.20 -4.32 -20.63
C GLN A 93 -1.18 -3.24 -20.16
N LYS A 94 -2.07 -2.75 -21.02
CA LYS A 94 -3.12 -1.79 -20.65
C LYS A 94 -4.10 -2.38 -19.63
N THR A 95 -4.54 -3.64 -19.80
CA THR A 95 -5.47 -4.30 -18.87
C THR A 95 -4.87 -4.47 -17.48
N LYS A 96 -3.58 -4.87 -17.38
CA LYS A 96 -2.88 -4.98 -16.09
C LYS A 96 -2.77 -3.63 -15.37
N ALA A 97 -2.46 -2.56 -16.11
CA ALA A 97 -2.39 -1.21 -15.54
C ALA A 97 -3.75 -0.72 -15.03
N VAL A 98 -4.84 -0.97 -15.77
CA VAL A 98 -6.20 -0.63 -15.36
C VAL A 98 -6.63 -1.40 -14.11
N ILE A 99 -6.38 -2.72 -14.06
CA ILE A 99 -6.68 -3.55 -12.88
C ILE A 99 -5.90 -3.07 -11.65
N ALA A 100 -4.60 -2.77 -11.81
CA ALA A 100 -3.77 -2.22 -10.73
C ALA A 100 -4.30 -0.87 -10.23
N GLY A 101 -4.74 0.01 -11.14
CA GLY A 101 -5.38 1.28 -10.80
C GLY A 101 -6.68 1.11 -10.00
N ILE A 102 -7.54 0.17 -10.40
CA ILE A 102 -8.79 -0.14 -9.69
C ILE A 102 -8.50 -0.68 -8.29
N LEU A 103 -7.55 -1.60 -8.15
CA LEU A 103 -7.12 -2.14 -6.85
C LEU A 103 -6.57 -1.04 -5.93
N GLY A 104 -5.71 -0.16 -6.46
CA GLY A 104 -5.20 1.00 -5.73
C GLY A 104 -6.32 1.93 -5.26
N PHE A 105 -7.27 2.24 -6.14
CA PHE A 105 -8.41 3.08 -5.80
C PHE A 105 -9.32 2.45 -4.72
N ARG A 106 -9.58 1.14 -4.79
CA ARG A 106 -10.34 0.42 -3.74
C ARG A 106 -9.64 0.45 -2.39
N ALA A 107 -8.30 0.32 -2.37
CA ALA A 107 -7.54 0.42 -1.12
C ALA A 107 -7.66 1.82 -0.48
N VAL A 108 -7.60 2.88 -1.29
CA VAL A 108 -7.80 4.25 -0.83
C VAL A 108 -9.20 4.44 -0.26
N LEU A 109 -10.24 3.97 -0.95
CA LEU A 109 -11.62 4.03 -0.46
C LEU A 109 -11.82 3.26 0.85
N ALA A 110 -11.18 2.09 0.99
CA ALA A 110 -11.25 1.31 2.23
C ALA A 110 -10.63 2.06 3.41
N ILE A 111 -9.50 2.73 3.20
CA ILE A 111 -8.85 3.56 4.24
C ILE A 111 -9.75 4.75 4.63
N LEU A 112 -10.32 5.45 3.65
CA LEU A 112 -11.23 6.57 3.90
C LEU A 112 -12.47 6.11 4.67
N TYR A 113 -13.07 4.98 4.27
CA TYR A 113 -14.21 4.38 4.96
C TYR A 113 -13.87 3.99 6.41
N ALA A 114 -12.71 3.36 6.62
CA ALA A 114 -12.23 3.04 7.97
C ALA A 114 -12.04 4.29 8.83
N ARG A 115 -11.56 5.41 8.26
CA ARG A 115 -11.48 6.69 8.97
C ARG A 115 -12.85 7.27 9.31
N ILE A 116 -13.81 7.20 8.40
CA ILE A 116 -15.19 7.66 8.65
C ILE A 116 -15.82 6.85 9.79
N ILE A 117 -15.68 5.53 9.77
CA ILE A 117 -16.14 4.66 10.85
C ILE A 117 -15.45 5.04 12.16
N GLY A 118 -14.11 5.13 12.18
CA GLY A 118 -13.37 5.53 13.37
C GLY A 118 -13.84 6.88 13.93
N TYR A 119 -14.11 7.84 13.04
CA TYR A 119 -14.66 9.15 13.43
C TYR A 119 -16.07 9.02 14.02
N GLN A 120 -16.98 8.29 13.40
CA GLN A 120 -18.32 8.04 13.93
C GLN A 120 -18.30 7.31 15.29
N TYR A 121 -17.39 6.34 15.45
CA TYR A 121 -17.17 5.68 16.73
C TYR A 121 -16.72 6.67 17.79
N ASN A 122 -15.83 7.62 17.48
CA ASN A 122 -15.41 8.67 18.41
C ASN A 122 -16.51 9.70 18.70
N LEU A 123 -17.38 9.99 17.73
CA LEU A 123 -18.41 11.02 17.82
C LEU A 123 -19.61 10.69 18.71
N ARG A 124 -19.82 9.44 19.17
CA ARG A 124 -20.94 9.20 20.12
C ARG A 124 -20.74 10.07 21.37
N PRO A 125 -21.65 11.02 21.65
CA PRO A 125 -21.50 11.92 22.78
C PRO A 125 -21.63 11.15 24.09
N LEU A 126 -20.84 11.56 25.08
CA LEU A 126 -20.99 11.09 26.44
C LEU A 126 -22.37 11.50 26.95
N LYS A 127 -23.17 10.54 27.40
CA LYS A 127 -24.44 10.82 28.08
C LYS A 127 -24.17 11.08 29.54
N ILE A 128 -24.69 12.18 30.06
CA ILE A 128 -24.53 12.55 31.48
C ILE A 128 -25.92 12.67 32.10
N HIS A 129 -26.14 11.91 33.17
CA HIS A 129 -27.38 11.85 33.92
C HIS A 129 -27.11 12.34 35.35
N TYR A 130 -27.32 13.64 35.57
CA TYR A 130 -27.15 14.26 36.90
C TYR A 130 -28.18 13.77 37.92
N GLY A 131 -29.34 13.30 37.47
CA GLY A 131 -30.45 12.95 38.35
C GLY A 131 -30.99 14.16 39.12
N TYR A 132 -31.79 13.88 40.14
CA TYR A 132 -32.20 14.84 41.15
C TYR A 132 -31.54 14.46 42.48
N SER A 133 -31.18 15.46 43.28
CA SER A 133 -30.59 15.29 44.60
C SER A 133 -31.14 16.38 45.52
N GLU A 134 -31.51 15.98 46.73
CA GLU A 134 -31.83 16.88 47.84
C GLU A 134 -30.57 17.26 48.63
N ASN A 135 -29.54 16.40 48.57
CA ASN A 135 -28.34 16.50 49.41
C ASN A 135 -27.14 17.14 48.71
N HIS A 136 -27.04 16.98 47.38
CA HIS A 136 -25.90 17.44 46.60
C HIS A 136 -26.31 18.48 45.57
N SER A 137 -25.54 19.56 45.50
CA SER A 137 -25.64 20.52 44.43
C SER A 137 -25.20 19.91 43.09
N ARG A 138 -25.65 20.54 42.00
CA ARG A 138 -25.23 20.14 40.65
C ARG A 138 -23.71 20.28 40.46
N GLU A 139 -23.11 21.26 41.10
CA GLU A 139 -21.67 21.56 41.02
C GLU A 139 -20.82 20.48 41.70
N GLU A 140 -21.29 19.94 42.84
CA GLU A 140 -20.66 18.81 43.53
C GLU A 140 -20.74 17.53 42.69
N ILE A 141 -21.91 17.24 42.10
CA ILE A 141 -22.08 16.09 41.21
C ILE A 141 -21.20 16.24 39.96
N GLU A 142 -21.11 17.43 39.38
CA GLU A 142 -20.23 17.71 38.25
C GLU A 142 -18.74 17.54 38.63
N THR A 143 -18.36 17.95 39.83
CA THR A 143 -17.01 17.72 40.37
C THR A 143 -16.71 16.23 40.47
N ALA A 144 -17.65 15.43 40.99
CA ALA A 144 -17.51 13.98 41.05
C ALA A 144 -17.38 13.34 39.65
N PHE A 145 -18.19 13.77 38.67
CA PHE A 145 -18.07 13.31 37.29
C PHE A 145 -16.71 13.65 36.68
N ASN A 146 -16.18 14.85 36.94
CA ASN A 146 -14.86 15.24 36.44
C ASN A 146 -13.74 14.39 37.03
N LEU A 147 -13.79 14.05 38.33
CA LEU A 147 -12.85 13.11 38.94
C LEU A 147 -12.92 11.73 38.29
N VAL A 148 -14.12 11.23 38.00
CA VAL A 148 -14.31 9.95 37.30
C VAL A 148 -13.71 10.00 35.89
N LEU A 149 -13.93 11.09 35.15
CA LEU A 149 -13.37 11.26 33.81
C LEU A 149 -11.85 11.37 33.81
N GLU A 150 -11.27 12.06 34.80
CA GLU A 150 -9.83 12.17 34.99
C GLU A 150 -9.22 10.80 35.28
N ASP A 151 -9.78 10.05 36.21
CA ASP A 151 -9.26 8.72 36.55
C ASP A 151 -9.45 7.72 35.40
N PHE A 152 -10.56 7.82 34.66
CA PHE A 152 -10.83 6.99 33.48
C PHE A 152 -9.84 7.24 32.32
N THR A 153 -9.01 8.29 32.36
CA THR A 153 -8.01 8.55 31.30
C THR A 153 -7.05 7.38 31.08
N ALA A 154 -6.69 6.64 32.13
CA ALA A 154 -5.86 5.44 32.02
C ALA A 154 -6.58 4.33 31.23
N MET A 155 -7.84 4.04 31.56
CA MET A 155 -8.67 3.06 30.85
C MET A 155 -8.92 3.49 29.40
N LYS A 156 -9.05 4.79 29.15
CA LYS A 156 -9.17 5.37 27.82
C LYS A 156 -7.90 5.16 26.99
N ALA A 157 -6.71 5.26 27.60
CA ALA A 157 -5.44 4.98 26.93
C ALA A 157 -5.34 3.52 26.46
N ASP A 158 -5.93 2.59 27.22
CA ASP A 158 -6.06 1.18 26.84
C ASP A 158 -7.08 0.93 25.71
N GLY A 159 -7.84 1.95 25.32
CA GLY A 159 -8.85 1.90 24.26
C GLY A 159 -10.28 1.69 24.77
N CYS A 160 -10.53 1.83 26.08
CA CYS A 160 -11.89 1.87 26.61
C CYS A 160 -12.58 3.19 26.21
N LYS A 161 -13.89 3.15 25.99
CA LYS A 161 -14.67 4.33 25.65
C LYS A 161 -15.84 4.52 26.61
N MET A 162 -15.82 5.62 27.36
CA MET A 162 -16.93 6.06 28.20
C MET A 162 -18.16 6.37 27.33
N LEU A 163 -19.31 5.83 27.71
CA LEU A 163 -20.61 6.03 27.04
C LEU A 163 -21.56 6.84 27.92
N GLU A 164 -21.53 6.60 29.22
CA GLU A 164 -22.48 7.17 30.16
C GLU A 164 -21.87 7.40 31.54
N LEU A 165 -22.28 8.51 32.17
CA LEU A 165 -22.12 8.78 33.60
C LEU A 165 -23.49 9.12 34.19
N GLU A 166 -23.74 8.59 35.37
CA GLU A 166 -25.00 8.76 36.08
C GLU A 166 -24.74 8.91 37.58
N TYR A 167 -25.38 9.89 38.20
CA TYR A 167 -25.43 9.97 39.65
C TYR A 167 -26.33 8.85 40.20
N ALA A 168 -25.83 8.03 41.11
CA ALA A 168 -26.54 6.85 41.59
C ALA A 168 -27.70 7.19 42.54
N GLY A 169 -27.81 8.43 43.00
CA GLY A 169 -28.86 8.91 43.89
C GLY A 169 -28.43 9.04 45.35
N ASP A 170 -29.25 9.78 46.11
CA ASP A 170 -28.95 10.17 47.49
C ASP A 170 -28.92 8.97 48.44
N GLU A 171 -29.89 8.06 48.32
CA GLU A 171 -29.97 6.88 49.17
C GLU A 171 -28.73 5.98 49.02
N VAL A 172 -28.33 5.70 47.77
CA VAL A 172 -27.14 4.88 47.48
C VAL A 172 -25.88 5.55 48.04
N SER A 173 -25.75 6.85 47.83
CA SER A 173 -24.59 7.61 48.28
C SER A 173 -24.50 7.69 49.81
N TYR A 174 -25.63 7.90 50.48
CA TYR A 174 -25.74 7.90 51.93
C TYR A 174 -25.41 6.53 52.55
N ASN A 175 -25.92 5.45 51.96
CA ASN A 175 -25.64 4.10 52.42
C ASN A 175 -24.15 3.73 52.30
N GLU A 176 -23.48 4.14 51.23
CA GLU A 176 -22.03 3.99 51.10
C GLU A 176 -21.28 4.82 52.14
N LEU A 177 -21.66 6.09 52.37
CA LEU A 177 -21.05 6.92 53.42
C LEU A 177 -21.09 6.24 54.79
N LEU A 178 -22.29 5.77 55.19
CA LEU A 178 -22.48 5.07 56.46
C LEU A 178 -21.62 3.81 56.56
N THR A 179 -21.65 3.00 55.50
CA THR A 179 -20.89 1.74 55.44
C THR A 179 -19.39 2.02 55.62
N ARG A 180 -18.84 2.99 54.89
CA ARG A 180 -17.40 3.28 54.92
C ARG A 180 -16.97 3.89 56.25
N ASN A 181 -17.78 4.79 56.80
CA ASN A 181 -17.53 5.38 58.11
C ASN A 181 -17.63 4.34 59.25
N ALA A 182 -18.46 3.31 59.12
CA ALA A 182 -18.59 2.26 60.12
C ALA A 182 -17.34 1.36 60.25
N TYR A 183 -16.59 1.16 59.14
CA TYR A 183 -15.45 0.25 59.10
C TYR A 183 -14.08 0.94 59.11
N GLN A 184 -14.01 2.27 59.08
CA GLN A 184 -12.74 2.97 59.14
C GLN A 184 -12.31 3.31 60.58
N SER A 185 -11.00 3.37 60.82
CA SER A 185 -10.42 3.76 62.11
C SER A 185 -9.94 5.22 62.16
N GLY A 186 -10.17 6.01 61.10
CA GLY A 186 -9.69 7.39 60.93
C GLY A 186 -10.77 8.47 61.05
N VAL A 187 -10.41 9.70 60.66
CA VAL A 187 -11.35 10.84 60.59
C VAL A 187 -12.45 10.52 59.58
N PRO A 188 -13.75 10.52 59.98
CA PRO A 188 -14.85 10.14 59.11
C PRO A 188 -14.93 11.04 57.88
N TYR A 189 -15.36 10.45 56.77
CA TYR A 189 -15.76 11.22 55.59
C TYR A 189 -16.99 12.05 55.91
N ARG A 190 -17.03 13.26 55.38
CA ARG A 190 -18.14 14.18 55.58
C ARG A 190 -19.32 13.81 54.69
N ASP A 191 -19.01 13.44 53.46
CA ASP A 191 -20.01 13.17 52.44
C ASP A 191 -19.53 12.14 51.42
N CYS A 192 -20.46 11.62 50.62
CA CYS A 192 -20.22 10.63 49.59
C CYS A 192 -21.09 10.91 48.36
N ILE A 193 -20.51 10.79 47.17
CA ILE A 193 -21.23 10.75 45.90
C ILE A 193 -20.88 9.45 45.20
N VAL A 194 -21.90 8.68 44.85
CA VAL A 194 -21.74 7.47 44.05
C VAL A 194 -22.10 7.76 42.60
N VAL A 195 -21.19 7.43 41.69
CA VAL A 195 -21.36 7.60 40.26
C VAL A 195 -21.36 6.23 39.59
N ASN A 196 -22.37 5.97 38.77
CA ASN A 196 -22.41 4.83 37.87
C ASN A 196 -21.90 5.26 36.49
N SER A 197 -21.17 4.37 35.85
CA SER A 197 -20.67 4.59 34.50
C SER A 197 -20.94 3.37 33.62
N ARG A 198 -21.11 3.64 32.33
CA ARG A 198 -21.12 2.60 31.30
C ARG A 198 -20.06 2.89 30.28
N PHE A 199 -19.20 1.91 30.01
CA PHE A 199 -18.14 2.03 29.01
C PHE A 199 -17.99 0.75 28.22
N ILE A 200 -17.44 0.87 27.01
CA ILE A 200 -17.10 -0.29 26.17
C ILE A 200 -15.60 -0.50 26.17
N SER A 201 -15.18 -1.75 26.27
CA SER A 201 -13.77 -2.15 26.23
C SER A 201 -13.18 -2.13 24.81
N PRO A 202 -11.85 -2.28 24.66
CA PRO A 202 -11.18 -2.19 23.36
C PRO A 202 -11.65 -3.24 22.35
N LEU A 203 -11.57 -2.88 21.06
CA LEU A 203 -12.02 -3.73 19.94
C LEU A 203 -11.33 -5.10 19.86
N ASN A 204 -10.12 -5.21 20.38
CA ASN A 204 -9.33 -6.45 20.37
C ASN A 204 -9.23 -7.09 21.76
N GLY A 205 -9.84 -6.50 22.80
CA GLY A 205 -9.60 -6.85 24.20
C GLY A 205 -8.16 -6.53 24.62
N GLY A 206 -7.71 -7.11 25.74
CA GLY A 206 -6.35 -6.99 26.24
C GLY A 206 -6.28 -6.68 27.73
N GLY A 207 -5.21 -7.13 28.40
CA GLY A 207 -5.07 -6.99 29.86
C GLY A 207 -6.22 -7.68 30.60
N ALA A 208 -6.96 -6.90 31.40
CA ALA A 208 -8.13 -7.37 32.15
C ALA A 208 -9.45 -7.34 31.35
N TRP A 209 -9.45 -6.91 30.08
CA TRP A 209 -10.67 -6.62 29.33
C TRP A 209 -11.04 -7.68 28.29
N SER A 210 -12.26 -8.21 28.38
CA SER A 210 -12.92 -8.92 27.28
C SER A 210 -13.09 -8.03 26.07
N ARG A 211 -13.03 -8.63 24.87
CA ARG A 211 -13.11 -7.91 23.60
C ARG A 211 -14.48 -7.21 23.42
N HIS A 212 -14.47 -5.91 23.12
CA HIS A 212 -15.64 -5.11 22.71
C HIS A 212 -16.91 -5.35 23.55
N THR A 213 -16.74 -5.39 24.87
CA THR A 213 -17.79 -5.75 25.83
C THR A 213 -18.23 -4.50 26.59
N LEU A 214 -19.53 -4.41 26.90
CA LEU A 214 -20.10 -3.34 27.72
C LEU A 214 -19.89 -3.66 29.20
N TYR A 215 -19.36 -2.70 29.95
CA TYR A 215 -19.16 -2.77 31.39
C TYR A 215 -20.00 -1.71 32.09
N GLY A 216 -20.62 -2.10 33.20
CA GLY A 216 -21.13 -1.19 34.22
C GLY A 216 -20.10 -1.09 35.34
N TRP A 217 -19.87 0.12 35.83
CA TRP A 217 -18.86 0.39 36.85
C TRP A 217 -19.37 1.43 37.83
N GLN A 218 -19.20 1.18 39.11
CA GLN A 218 -19.54 2.11 40.17
C GLN A 218 -18.26 2.77 40.70
N TRP A 219 -18.36 4.05 40.99
CA TRP A 219 -17.29 4.91 41.50
C TRP A 219 -17.79 5.51 42.81
N ILE A 220 -16.99 5.35 43.87
CA ILE A 220 -17.30 5.88 45.19
C ILE A 220 -16.38 7.05 45.44
N ILE A 221 -16.93 8.25 45.46
CA ILE A 221 -16.22 9.50 45.69
C ILE A 221 -16.57 9.98 47.10
N MET A 222 -15.56 10.27 47.90
CA MET A 222 -15.72 10.73 49.28
C MET A 222 -15.23 12.15 49.43
N GLU A 223 -15.93 12.92 50.24
CA GLU A 223 -15.49 14.23 50.72
C GLU A 223 -14.79 14.05 52.07
N ASP A 224 -13.53 14.51 52.15
CA ASP A 224 -12.82 14.55 53.42
C ASP A 224 -13.32 15.69 54.33
N TYR A 225 -12.86 15.69 55.58
CA TYR A 225 -13.27 16.69 56.57
C TYR A 225 -12.92 18.14 56.18
N TRP A 226 -12.00 18.33 55.23
CA TRP A 226 -11.57 19.65 54.74
C TRP A 226 -12.32 20.07 53.46
N GLY A 227 -13.28 19.26 53.00
CA GLY A 227 -14.10 19.56 51.84
C GLY A 227 -13.47 19.14 50.50
N ASN A 228 -12.47 18.25 50.50
CA ASN A 228 -11.87 17.77 49.26
C ASN A 228 -12.52 16.46 48.82
N TRP A 229 -13.00 16.43 47.57
CA TRP A 229 -13.54 15.24 46.93
C TRP A 229 -12.44 14.37 46.32
N LYS A 230 -12.45 13.07 46.61
CA LYS A 230 -11.50 12.08 46.03
C LYS A 230 -12.19 10.76 45.75
N ILE A 231 -11.77 10.09 44.68
CA ILE A 231 -12.18 8.71 44.42
C ILE A 231 -11.57 7.81 45.49
N LEU A 232 -12.41 7.12 46.25
CA LEU A 232 -11.98 6.13 47.24
C LEU A 232 -11.75 4.77 46.58
N THR A 233 -12.74 4.31 45.82
CA THR A 233 -12.70 3.02 45.13
C THR A 233 -13.62 3.02 43.93
N ARG A 234 -13.45 2.01 43.08
CA ARG A 234 -14.23 1.78 41.86
C ARG A 234 -14.26 0.29 41.54
N GLY A 235 -15.39 -0.20 41.06
CA GLY A 235 -15.54 -1.63 40.77
C GLY A 235 -16.87 -1.96 40.13
N TYR A 236 -17.14 -3.25 40.01
CA TYR A 236 -18.49 -3.71 39.75
C TYR A 236 -19.40 -3.30 40.92
N PRO A 237 -20.62 -2.81 40.63
CA PRO A 237 -21.64 -2.55 41.66
C PRO A 237 -22.06 -3.83 42.38
#